data_AF-A0A358ABA1-F1
#
_entry.id   AF-A0A358ABA1-F1
#
_cell.length_a   1.000
_cell.length_b   1.000
_cell.length_c   1.000
_cell.angle_alpha   90.00
_cell.angle_beta   90.00
_cell.angle_gamma   90.00
#
_symmetry.space_group_name_H-M   'P 1'
#
loop_
_entity.id
_entity.type
_entity.pdbx_description
1 polymer ?
#
loop_
_entity_poly.entity_id
_entity_poly.type
_entity_poly.pdbx_seq_one_letter_code
_entity_poly.pdbx_strand_id
1 'polypeptide(L)'
;MGLFDVILLIIIGGFAMFGFWFGLIHTFGSLLGTVLGAYLASRYYEPMANWLMGITGWEGNGPKVLMFIIAFVIINRLVGFGFWIVDKMLSVLTNLPFIKGINRFLGLILGFFEGVITIGLILYFIDIFPLSATIMNYIEDSVVAPYAVGMADILMPLLPDALKMIQNTIDNLEGVITSSTPI
;
A
#
# COMPACT_ATOMS: atom_id res chain seq x y z
N MET A 1 15.32 6.61 -14.38
CA MET A 1 13.93 6.12 -14.51
C MET A 1 14.00 4.76 -15.19
N GLY A 2 13.98 3.70 -14.39
CA GLY A 2 13.94 2.33 -14.90
C GLY A 2 12.54 1.96 -15.37
N LEU A 3 12.41 0.80 -16.02
CA LEU A 3 11.11 0.21 -16.37
C LEU A 3 10.26 -0.03 -15.11
N PHE A 4 10.90 -0.28 -13.97
CA PHE A 4 10.26 -0.41 -12.67
C PHE A 4 9.53 0.88 -12.23
N ASP A 5 10.16 2.05 -12.32
CA ASP A 5 9.52 3.33 -11.99
C ASP A 5 8.27 3.59 -12.84
N VAL A 6 8.33 3.24 -14.13
CA VAL A 6 7.21 3.38 -15.05
C VAL A 6 6.04 2.50 -14.62
N ILE A 7 6.31 1.26 -14.20
CA ILE A 7 5.27 0.37 -13.67
C ILE A 7 4.63 0.97 -12.41
N LEU A 8 5.43 1.47 -11.47
CA LEU A 8 4.91 2.09 -10.25
C LEU A 8 4.01 3.30 -10.57
N LEU A 9 4.46 4.18 -11.46
CA LEU A 9 3.69 5.36 -11.88
C LEU A 9 2.41 4.98 -12.62
N ILE A 10 2.41 3.92 -13.43
CA ILE A 10 1.20 3.40 -14.07
C ILE A 10 0.20 2.92 -13.02
N ILE A 11 0.65 2.19 -11.99
CA ILE A 11 -0.24 1.71 -10.92
C ILE A 11 -0.80 2.90 -10.15
N ILE A 12 0.04 3.84 -9.70
CA ILE A 12 -0.39 5.05 -8.99
C ILE A 12 -1.36 5.88 -9.85
N GLY A 13 -1.03 6.08 -11.13
CA GLY A 13 -1.91 6.74 -12.10
C GLY A 13 -3.24 6.01 -12.28
N GLY A 14 -3.23 4.67 -12.24
CA GLY A 14 -4.41 3.83 -12.24
C GLY A 14 -5.34 4.13 -11.06
N PHE A 15 -4.81 4.22 -9.84
CA PHE A 15 -5.57 4.60 -8.65
C PHE A 15 -6.11 6.04 -8.74
N ALA A 16 -5.32 7.00 -9.23
CA ALA A 16 -5.76 8.37 -9.44
C ALA A 16 -6.93 8.44 -10.45
N MET A 17 -6.83 7.71 -11.55
CA MET A 17 -7.90 7.62 -12.56
C MET A 17 -9.14 6.91 -12.01
N PHE A 18 -8.97 5.88 -11.18
CA PHE A 18 -10.08 5.26 -10.46
C PHE A 18 -10.78 6.28 -9.57
N GLY A 19 -10.02 7.03 -8.76
CA GLY A 19 -10.58 8.07 -7.92
C GLY A 19 -11.30 9.17 -8.71
N PHE A 20 -10.80 9.52 -9.89
CA PHE A 20 -11.49 10.43 -10.80
C PHE A 20 -12.85 9.90 -11.27
N TRP A 21 -12.96 8.61 -11.59
CA TRP A 21 -14.21 8.02 -12.09
C TRP A 21 -15.28 7.88 -11.00
N PHE A 22 -14.88 7.43 -9.81
CA PHE A 22 -15.80 7.15 -8.71
C PHE A 22 -16.06 8.38 -7.82
N GLY A 23 -15.12 9.33 -7.75
CA GLY A 23 -15.26 10.57 -6.99
C GLY A 23 -14.87 10.46 -5.52
N LEU A 24 -14.84 11.61 -4.85
CA LEU A 24 -14.27 11.83 -3.52
C LEU A 24 -14.76 10.84 -2.46
N ILE A 25 -16.09 10.65 -2.33
CA ILE A 25 -16.67 9.83 -1.25
C ILE A 25 -16.22 8.38 -1.37
N HIS A 26 -16.27 7.82 -2.57
CA HIS A 26 -15.82 6.46 -2.82
C HIS A 26 -14.33 6.30 -2.55
N THR A 27 -13.50 7.23 -3.06
CA THR A 27 -12.05 7.18 -2.87
C THR A 27 -11.66 7.34 -1.42
N PHE A 28 -12.35 8.18 -0.65
CA PHE A 28 -12.13 8.30 0.78
C PHE A 28 -12.44 6.99 1.51
N GLY A 29 -13.53 6.32 1.15
CA GLY A 29 -13.86 4.98 1.65
C GLY A 29 -12.81 3.92 1.29
N SER A 30 -12.27 3.98 0.08
CA SER A 30 -11.18 3.11 -0.40
C SER A 30 -9.86 3.37 0.34
N LEU A 31 -9.57 4.63 0.68
CA LEU A 31 -8.42 4.99 1.51
C LEU A 31 -8.56 4.47 2.94
N LEU A 32 -9.76 4.49 3.52
CA LEU A 32 -10.03 3.79 4.80
C LEU A 32 -9.88 2.27 4.65
N GLY A 33 -10.31 1.71 3.52
CA GLY A 33 -10.11 0.31 3.16
C GLY A 33 -8.64 -0.08 3.06
N THR A 34 -7.80 0.83 2.55
CA THR A 34 -6.34 0.67 2.49
C THR A 34 -5.75 0.57 3.90
N VAL A 35 -6.19 1.43 4.82
CA VAL A 35 -5.76 1.38 6.22
C VAL A 35 -6.18 0.08 6.91
N LEU A 36 -7.46 -0.29 6.81
CA LEU A 36 -7.98 -1.52 7.42
C LEU A 36 -7.38 -2.77 6.78
N GLY A 37 -7.19 -2.74 5.47
CA GLY A 37 -6.52 -3.78 4.68
C GLY A 37 -5.10 -3.98 5.14
N ALA A 38 -4.34 -2.90 5.32
CA ALA A 38 -2.96 -2.96 5.83
C ALA A 38 -2.91 -3.60 7.22
N TYR A 39 -3.77 -3.14 8.12
CA TYR A 39 -3.83 -3.63 9.49
C TYR A 39 -4.18 -5.13 9.56
N LEU A 40 -5.23 -5.55 8.85
CA LEU A 40 -5.65 -6.96 8.88
C LEU A 40 -4.69 -7.85 8.07
N ALA A 41 -4.22 -7.43 6.90
CA ALA A 41 -3.28 -8.20 6.10
C ALA A 41 -1.97 -8.43 6.86
N SER A 42 -1.42 -7.39 7.51
CA SER A 42 -0.22 -7.53 8.35
C SER A 42 -0.41 -8.44 9.56
N ARG A 43 -1.65 -8.65 10.03
CA ARG A 43 -1.96 -9.59 11.11
C ARG A 43 -2.15 -11.02 10.64
N TYR A 44 -2.73 -11.22 9.46
CA TYR A 44 -3.17 -12.53 8.98
C TYR A 44 -2.26 -13.13 7.89
N TYR A 45 -1.30 -12.39 7.33
CA TYR A 45 -0.44 -12.90 6.26
C TYR A 45 0.32 -14.16 6.69
N GLU A 46 0.80 -14.25 7.94
CA GLU A 46 1.67 -15.34 8.38
C GLU A 46 0.91 -16.67 8.52
N PRO A 47 -0.24 -16.74 9.22
CA PRO A 47 -1.08 -17.94 9.19
C PRO A 47 -1.51 -18.35 7.78
N MET A 48 -1.85 -17.37 6.93
CA MET A 48 -2.27 -17.62 5.54
C MET A 48 -1.12 -18.15 4.68
N ALA A 49 0.09 -17.63 4.86
CA ALA A 49 1.29 -18.08 4.17
C ALA A 49 1.67 -19.49 4.62
N ASN A 50 1.63 -19.79 5.92
CA ASN A 50 1.90 -21.13 6.44
C ASN A 50 0.92 -22.17 5.88
N TRP A 51 -0.36 -21.81 5.80
CA TRP A 51 -1.37 -22.64 5.13
C TRP A 51 -1.05 -22.88 3.66
N LEU A 52 -0.67 -21.83 2.91
CA LEU A 52 -0.29 -21.96 1.51
C LEU A 52 0.95 -22.84 1.32
N MET A 53 1.99 -22.65 2.14
CA MET A 53 3.21 -23.45 2.13
C MET A 53 2.92 -24.93 2.42
N GLY A 54 2.01 -25.21 3.36
CA GLY A 54 1.61 -26.59 3.68
C GLY A 54 0.92 -27.33 2.53
N ILE A 55 0.27 -26.63 1.60
CA ILE A 55 -0.42 -27.23 0.44
C ILE A 55 0.49 -27.28 -0.79
N THR A 56 1.28 -26.22 -1.00
CA THR A 56 2.08 -26.04 -2.22
C THR A 56 3.51 -26.57 -2.11
N GLY A 57 4.02 -26.72 -0.88
CA GLY A 57 5.43 -27.00 -0.62
C GLY A 57 6.36 -25.82 -0.94
N TRP A 58 5.83 -24.62 -1.13
CA TRP A 58 6.65 -23.43 -1.39
C TRP A 58 7.44 -23.04 -0.14
N GLU A 59 8.67 -22.58 -0.34
CA GLU A 59 9.54 -22.10 0.73
C GLU A 59 9.95 -20.63 0.50
N GLY A 60 10.46 -20.00 1.56
CA GLY A 60 10.95 -18.62 1.52
C GLY A 60 9.89 -17.55 1.72
N ASN A 61 10.18 -16.32 1.26
CA ASN A 61 9.38 -15.13 1.53
C ASN A 61 8.23 -14.91 0.53
N GLY A 62 8.28 -15.56 -0.64
CA GLY A 62 7.25 -15.44 -1.68
C GLY A 62 5.82 -15.67 -1.19
N PRO A 63 5.53 -16.78 -0.49
CA PRO A 63 4.21 -17.05 0.11
C PRO A 63 3.74 -15.93 1.05
N LYS A 64 4.63 -15.35 1.86
CA LYS A 64 4.29 -14.29 2.82
C LYS A 64 3.83 -13.02 2.11
N VAL A 65 4.62 -12.54 1.15
CA VAL A 65 4.29 -11.34 0.37
C VAL A 65 3.03 -11.57 -0.46
N LEU A 66 2.90 -12.74 -1.10
CA LEU A 66 1.73 -13.08 -1.90
C LEU A 66 0.45 -13.06 -1.05
N MET A 67 0.46 -13.72 0.11
CA MET A 67 -0.72 -13.78 0.98
C MET A 67 -1.04 -12.43 1.61
N PHE A 68 -0.03 -11.60 1.91
CA PHE A 68 -0.25 -10.21 2.30
C PHE A 68 -0.98 -9.43 1.21
N ILE A 69 -0.48 -9.46 -0.03
CA ILE A 69 -1.10 -8.74 -1.17
C ILE A 69 -2.53 -9.23 -1.39
N ILE A 70 -2.77 -10.54 -1.38
CA ILE A 70 -4.11 -11.10 -1.56
C ILE A 70 -5.06 -10.65 -0.45
N ALA A 71 -4.66 -10.78 0.82
CA ALA A 71 -5.49 -10.36 1.94
C ALA A 71 -5.78 -8.86 1.88
N PHE A 72 -4.76 -8.05 1.63
CA PHE A 72 -4.85 -6.61 1.50
C PHE A 72 -5.85 -6.21 0.40
N VAL A 73 -5.72 -6.77 -0.81
CA VAL A 73 -6.61 -6.46 -1.94
C VAL A 73 -8.04 -6.88 -1.66
N ILE A 74 -8.26 -8.06 -1.08
CA ILE A 74 -9.61 -8.55 -0.75
C ILE A 74 -10.28 -7.62 0.27
N ILE A 75 -9.59 -7.31 1.36
CA ILE A 75 -10.13 -6.44 2.42
C ILE A 75 -10.40 -5.04 1.88
N ASN A 76 -9.44 -4.46 1.15
CA ASN A 76 -9.61 -3.13 0.56
C ASN A 76 -10.83 -3.11 -0.37
N ARG A 77 -11.01 -4.15 -1.19
CA ARG A 77 -12.16 -4.25 -2.12
C ARG A 77 -13.49 -4.39 -1.37
N LEU A 78 -13.54 -5.14 -0.27
CA LEU A 78 -14.74 -5.27 0.55
C LEU A 78 -15.13 -3.95 1.21
N VAL A 79 -14.16 -3.21 1.75
CA VAL A 79 -14.42 -1.90 2.37
C VAL A 79 -14.86 -0.89 1.31
N GLY A 80 -14.12 -0.80 0.18
CA GLY A 80 -14.48 0.07 -0.93
C GLY A 80 -15.87 -0.24 -1.50
N PHE A 81 -16.25 -1.52 -1.56
CA PHE A 81 -17.62 -1.93 -1.95
C PHE A 81 -18.67 -1.47 -0.94
N GLY A 82 -18.41 -1.57 0.36
CA GLY A 82 -19.30 -1.03 1.39
C GLY A 82 -19.53 0.47 1.24
N PHE A 83 -18.47 1.25 1.03
CA PHE A 83 -18.59 2.69 0.80
C PHE A 83 -19.23 3.05 -0.54
N TRP A 84 -19.05 2.23 -1.58
CA TRP A 84 -19.78 2.40 -2.83
C TRP A 84 -21.30 2.32 -2.66
N ILE A 85 -21.78 1.40 -1.81
CA ILE A 85 -23.20 1.32 -1.46
C ILE A 85 -23.67 2.62 -0.79
N VAL A 86 -22.90 3.14 0.17
CA VAL A 86 -23.20 4.40 0.86
C VAL A 86 -23.24 5.57 -0.11
N ASP A 87 -22.24 5.69 -0.99
CA ASP A 87 -22.17 6.73 -2.02
C ASP A 87 -23.38 6.68 -2.96
N LYS A 88 -23.82 5.47 -3.35
CA LYS A 88 -25.01 5.31 -4.19
C LYS A 88 -26.27 5.86 -3.52
N MET A 89 -26.41 5.68 -2.21
CA MET A 89 -27.52 6.24 -1.44
C MET A 89 -27.47 7.77 -1.35
N LEU A 90 -26.27 8.35 -1.22
CA LEU A 90 -26.07 9.81 -1.14
C LEU A 90 -26.19 10.52 -2.49
N SER A 91 -25.85 9.83 -3.59
CA SER A 91 -25.85 10.39 -4.95
C SER A 91 -27.21 10.86 -5.45
N VAL A 92 -28.31 10.47 -4.78
CA VAL A 92 -29.67 10.95 -5.06
C VAL A 92 -29.84 12.45 -4.79
N LEU A 93 -28.99 13.07 -3.94
CA LEU A 93 -29.14 14.47 -3.49
C LEU A 93 -28.34 15.50 -4.30
N THR A 94 -27.34 15.11 -5.08
CA THR A 94 -26.36 16.06 -5.67
C THR A 94 -26.29 15.95 -7.20
N ASN A 95 -27.23 16.60 -7.88
CA ASN A 95 -27.38 16.56 -9.34
C ASN A 95 -26.90 17.85 -10.05
N LEU A 96 -25.93 18.58 -9.49
CA LEU A 96 -25.37 19.79 -10.09
C LEU A 96 -24.04 19.49 -10.82
N PRO A 97 -23.89 19.89 -12.10
CA PRO A 97 -22.73 19.53 -12.92
C PRO A 97 -21.40 20.09 -12.39
N PHE A 98 -21.41 21.26 -11.75
CA PHE A 98 -20.21 21.86 -11.14
C PHE A 98 -19.72 21.06 -9.92
N ILE A 99 -20.64 20.64 -9.04
CA ILE A 99 -20.32 19.82 -7.86
C ILE A 99 -19.77 18.45 -8.30
N LYS A 100 -20.31 17.89 -9.39
CA LYS A 100 -19.81 16.63 -9.96
C LYS A 100 -18.36 16.75 -10.46
N GLY A 101 -17.99 17.89 -11.04
CA GLY A 101 -16.61 18.15 -11.48
C GLY A 101 -15.64 18.17 -10.30
N ILE A 102 -15.96 18.95 -9.25
CA ILE A 102 -15.14 19.02 -8.02
C ILE A 102 -15.04 17.64 -7.36
N ASN A 103 -16.15 16.90 -7.26
CA ASN A 103 -16.17 15.56 -6.68
C ASN A 103 -15.18 14.60 -7.37
N ARG A 104 -15.14 14.62 -8.71
CA ARG A 104 -14.21 13.81 -9.49
C ARG A 104 -12.76 14.28 -9.37
N PHE A 105 -12.53 15.59 -9.38
CA PHE A 105 -11.19 16.14 -9.25
C PHE A 105 -10.58 15.85 -7.87
N LEU A 106 -11.35 16.01 -6.79
CA LEU A 106 -10.92 15.64 -5.45
C LEU A 106 -10.72 14.12 -5.32
N GLY A 107 -11.59 13.32 -5.97
CA GLY A 107 -11.38 11.89 -6.10
C GLY A 107 -10.06 11.52 -6.79
N LEU A 108 -9.66 12.26 -7.84
CA LEU A 108 -8.36 12.07 -8.51
C LEU A 108 -7.20 12.28 -7.54
N ILE A 109 -7.23 13.39 -6.79
CA ILE A 109 -6.20 13.73 -5.81
C ILE A 109 -6.12 12.66 -4.72
N LEU A 110 -7.26 12.28 -4.13
CA LEU A 110 -7.27 11.22 -3.12
C LEU A 110 -6.80 9.88 -3.70
N GLY A 111 -7.17 9.56 -4.93
CA GLY A 111 -6.80 8.31 -5.58
C GLY A 111 -5.29 8.25 -5.85
N PHE A 112 -4.68 9.39 -6.18
CA PHE A 112 -3.23 9.49 -6.25
C PHE A 112 -2.58 9.15 -4.91
N PHE A 113 -3.02 9.76 -3.81
CA PHE A 113 -2.49 9.46 -2.47
C PHE A 113 -2.72 8.01 -2.07
N GLU A 114 -3.92 7.47 -2.33
CA GLU A 114 -4.25 6.07 -2.08
C GLU A 114 -3.31 5.13 -2.84
N GLY A 115 -3.05 5.41 -4.12
CA GLY A 115 -2.14 4.63 -4.95
C GLY A 115 -0.70 4.67 -4.44
N VAL A 116 -0.21 5.86 -4.07
CA VAL A 116 1.13 6.03 -3.50
C VAL A 116 1.28 5.25 -2.20
N ILE A 117 0.31 5.38 -1.28
CA ILE A 117 0.30 4.68 0.01
C ILE A 117 0.21 3.16 -0.20
N THR A 118 -0.65 2.70 -1.11
CA THR A 118 -0.83 1.28 -1.42
C THR A 118 0.45 0.66 -1.95
N ILE A 119 1.11 1.31 -2.92
CA ILE A 119 2.39 0.86 -3.45
C ILE A 119 3.46 0.90 -2.35
N GLY A 120 3.55 2.00 -1.60
CA GLY A 120 4.51 2.14 -0.51
C GLY A 120 4.41 1.02 0.50
N LEU A 121 3.19 0.64 0.88
CA LEU A 121 2.94 -0.46 1.81
C LEU A 121 3.40 -1.82 1.26
N ILE A 122 3.13 -2.09 -0.02
CA ILE A 122 3.56 -3.34 -0.67
C ILE A 122 5.09 -3.39 -0.75
N LEU A 123 5.73 -2.29 -1.15
CA LEU A 123 7.19 -2.20 -1.24
C LEU A 123 7.84 -2.35 0.14
N TYR A 124 7.31 -1.69 1.16
CA TYR A 124 7.74 -1.84 2.55
C TYR A 124 7.63 -3.30 3.01
N PHE A 125 6.53 -3.98 2.67
CA PHE A 125 6.35 -5.38 3.04
C PHE A 125 7.33 -6.32 2.31
N ILE A 126 7.67 -6.00 1.05
CA ILE A 126 8.72 -6.71 0.29
C ILE A 126 10.10 -6.48 0.91
N ASP A 127 10.38 -5.28 1.43
CA ASP A 127 11.64 -4.96 2.10
C ASP A 127 11.83 -5.78 3.38
N ILE A 128 10.77 -5.93 4.17
CA ILE A 128 10.77 -6.79 5.37
C ILE A 128 10.90 -8.28 5.01
N PHE A 129 10.33 -8.70 3.89
CA PHE A 129 10.37 -10.07 3.40
C PHE A 129 11.00 -10.15 2.00
N PRO A 130 12.33 -9.99 1.88
CA PRO A 130 13.01 -9.89 0.59
C PRO A 130 12.70 -11.09 -0.30
N LEU A 131 12.24 -10.82 -1.52
CA LEU A 131 11.85 -11.86 -2.47
C LEU A 131 13.02 -12.44 -3.24
N SER A 132 13.93 -11.59 -3.73
CA SER A 132 15.18 -11.97 -4.39
C SER A 132 16.09 -10.76 -4.53
N ALA A 133 17.41 -10.98 -4.65
CA ALA A 133 18.37 -9.90 -4.87
C ALA A 133 18.03 -9.04 -6.11
N THR A 134 17.53 -9.66 -7.18
CA THR A 134 17.11 -8.94 -8.39
C THR A 134 15.95 -7.97 -8.14
N ILE A 135 14.95 -8.40 -7.35
CA ILE A 135 13.80 -7.55 -7.00
C ILE A 135 14.26 -6.41 -6.08
N MET A 136 15.11 -6.71 -5.10
CA MET A 136 15.65 -5.69 -4.19
C MET A 136 16.44 -4.63 -4.94
N ASN A 137 17.32 -5.02 -5.86
CA ASN A 137 18.07 -4.07 -6.69
C ASN A 137 17.15 -3.15 -7.50
N TYR A 138 16.04 -3.67 -8.05
CA TYR A 138 15.08 -2.81 -8.76
C TYR A 138 14.37 -1.81 -7.86
N ILE A 139 14.14 -2.16 -6.59
CA ILE A 139 13.56 -1.26 -5.60
C ILE A 139 14.58 -0.20 -5.18
N GLU A 140 15.83 -0.58 -4.94
CA GLU A 140 16.92 0.33 -4.57
C GLU A 140 17.27 1.32 -5.69
N ASP A 141 17.30 0.87 -6.94
CA ASP A 141 17.58 1.73 -8.11
C ASP A 141 16.38 2.64 -8.49
N SER A 142 15.22 2.47 -7.84
CA SER A 142 14.00 3.19 -8.15
C SER A 142 14.03 4.61 -7.62
N VAL A 143 13.65 5.57 -8.48
CA VAL A 143 13.44 6.95 -8.05
C VAL A 143 12.10 7.10 -7.33
N VAL A 144 11.09 6.29 -7.66
CA VAL A 144 9.71 6.43 -7.15
C VAL A 144 9.50 5.68 -5.84
N ALA A 145 10.14 4.52 -5.66
CA ALA A 145 9.99 3.68 -4.48
C ALA A 145 10.21 4.40 -3.14
N PRO A 146 11.30 5.17 -2.91
CA PRO A 146 11.52 5.80 -1.61
C PRO A 146 10.43 6.82 -1.26
N TYR A 147 9.89 7.54 -2.23
CA TYR A 147 8.77 8.46 -1.99
C TYR A 147 7.47 7.71 -1.67
N ALA A 148 7.23 6.58 -2.32
CA ALA A 148 6.05 5.76 -2.04
C ALA A 148 6.12 5.15 -0.63
N VAL A 149 7.27 4.56 -0.27
CA VAL A 149 7.51 4.01 1.07
C VAL A 149 7.41 5.11 2.13
N GLY A 150 8.03 6.28 1.94
CA GLY A 150 7.95 7.40 2.89
C GLY A 150 6.54 7.96 3.08
N MET A 151 5.62 7.78 2.12
CA MET A 151 4.21 8.12 2.31
C MET A 151 3.44 7.04 3.07
N ALA A 152 3.87 5.78 3.00
CA ALA A 152 3.31 4.71 3.81
C ALA A 152 3.69 4.85 5.30
N ASP A 153 4.74 5.61 5.63
CA ASP A 153 5.12 5.94 7.01
C ASP A 153 4.00 6.62 7.80
N ILE A 154 3.13 7.36 7.12
CA ILE A 154 1.93 7.97 7.72
C ILE A 154 1.03 6.89 8.35
N LEU A 155 1.05 5.67 7.82
CA LEU A 155 0.28 4.53 8.32
C LEU A 155 1.05 3.66 9.32
N MET A 156 2.35 3.87 9.55
CA MET A 156 3.15 3.10 10.52
C MET A 156 2.57 3.06 11.95
N PRO A 157 1.94 4.12 12.49
CA PRO A 157 1.30 4.05 13.81
C PRO A 157 0.22 2.97 13.88
N LEU A 158 -0.41 2.66 12.74
CA LEU A 158 -1.50 1.71 12.57
C LEU A 158 -1.00 0.30 12.24
N LEU A 159 0.27 0.16 11.83
CA LEU A 159 0.89 -1.14 11.63
C LEU A 159 1.26 -1.78 12.98
N PRO A 160 1.12 -3.11 13.12
CA PRO A 160 1.39 -3.81 14.37
C PRO A 160 2.83 -3.62 14.83
N ASP A 161 3.04 -3.60 16.16
CA ASP A 161 4.33 -3.28 16.80
C ASP A 161 5.50 -4.19 16.37
N ALA A 162 5.19 -5.36 15.80
CA ALA A 162 6.17 -6.26 15.19
C ALA A 162 6.98 -5.58 14.06
N LEU A 163 6.36 -4.65 13.31
CA LEU A 163 7.03 -3.93 12.23
C LEU A 163 7.85 -2.74 12.77
N LYS A 164 7.37 -2.08 13.84
CA LYS A 164 8.10 -1.01 14.54
C LYS A 164 9.39 -1.49 15.20
N MET A 165 9.44 -2.73 15.67
CA MET A 165 10.65 -3.32 16.26
C MET A 165 11.77 -3.53 15.23
N ILE A 166 11.43 -3.87 13.98
CA ILE A 166 12.41 -4.08 12.91
C ILE A 166 13.01 -2.73 12.49
N GLN A 167 12.18 -1.69 12.35
CA GLN A 167 12.63 -0.34 12.03
C GLN A 167 13.58 0.21 13.10
N ASN A 168 13.20 0.11 14.37
CA ASN A 168 14.07 0.51 15.48
C ASN A 168 15.41 -0.24 15.47
N THR A 169 15.44 -1.49 14.98
CA THR A 169 16.69 -2.25 14.89
C THR A 169 17.54 -1.75 13.72
N ILE A 170 16.95 -1.46 12.56
CA ILE A 170 17.65 -0.92 11.38
C ILE A 170 18.20 0.48 11.67
N ASP A 171 17.39 1.39 12.21
CA ASP A 171 17.79 2.77 12.53
C ASP A 171 18.92 2.79 13.58
N ASN A 172 18.86 1.88 14.57
CA ASN A 172 19.94 1.73 15.56
C ASN A 172 21.24 1.18 14.95
N LEU A 173 21.15 0.29 13.95
CA LEU A 173 22.33 -0.25 13.27
C LEU A 173 22.99 0.81 12.40
N GLU A 174 22.23 1.64 11.68
CA GLU A 174 22.77 2.79 10.94
C GLU A 174 23.42 3.83 11.88
N GLY A 175 22.80 4.10 13.04
CA GLY A 175 23.37 4.95 14.08
C GLY A 175 24.67 4.40 14.69
N VAL A 176 24.81 3.08 14.80
CA VAL A 176 26.03 2.42 15.28
C VAL A 176 27.14 2.43 14.22
N ILE A 177 26.80 2.24 12.94
CA ILE A 177 27.78 2.26 11.83
C ILE A 177 28.33 3.67 11.60
N THR A 178 27.49 4.71 11.74
CA THR A 178 27.89 6.12 11.61
C THR A 178 28.67 6.66 12.82
N SER A 179 28.56 6.03 13.99
CA SER A 179 29.34 6.39 15.20
C SER A 179 30.62 5.57 15.39
N SER A 180 30.78 4.46 14.65
CA SER A 180 31.96 3.58 14.72
C SER A 180 32.96 3.75 13.58
N THR A 181 32.71 4.66 12.64
CA THR A 181 33.69 5.10 11.62
C THR A 181 34.57 6.21 12.21
N PRO A 182 35.84 5.95 12.58
CA PRO A 182 36.76 7.00 12.98
C PRO A 182 37.17 7.78 11.72
N ILE A 183 37.12 9.12 11.81
CA ILE A 183 37.75 10.03 10.83
C ILE A 183 39.27 9.78 10.80
#